data_AF-C0BTP0-F1
#
_entry.id   AF-C0BTP0-F1
#
_cell.length_a   1.000
_cell.length_b   1.000
_cell.length_c   1.000
_cell.angle_alpha   90.00
_cell.angle_beta   90.00
_cell.angle_gamma   90.00
#
_symmetry.space_group_name_H-M   'P 1'
#
loop_
_entity.id
_entity.type
_entity.pdbx_description
1 polymer ?
#
loop_
_entity_poly.entity_id
_entity_poly.type
_entity_poly.pdbx_seq_one_letter_code
_entity_poly.pdbx_strand_id
1 'polypeptide(L)'
;MDDSCENDVPPPEANEPFSEVPPSDQGSAANAKRADKSGKKREGENLTEWERISLELGRKPVFDYDKTLPSYDGFLNSDLFGRKIPFHYIQIMPGPCDAEFAYSMNMFAAQLICNVVDIFRGRQKEARVERVLSEACMRKLRNASAQIAAQMKKDVRIYAQLGLLPITVYYVDSWLVSPTCFESTVLMGIGGRRLCSNLKCVLKGSAWKCEVADFGV
;
A
#
# COMPACT_ATOMS: atom_id res chain seq x y z
N MET A 1 -57.12 3.14 27.40
CA MET A 1 -56.60 1.92 26.77
C MET A 1 -55.17 2.21 26.38
N ASP A 2 -54.33 2.31 27.41
CA ASP A 2 -53.08 1.56 27.63
C ASP A 2 -52.13 1.32 26.45
N ASP A 3 -51.04 2.09 26.53
CA ASP A 3 -49.63 1.75 26.38
C ASP A 3 -49.17 0.34 25.97
N SER A 4 -47.99 0.36 25.33
CA SER A 4 -46.94 -0.68 25.23
C SER A 4 -47.14 -1.82 24.22
N CYS A 5 -46.50 -1.67 23.05
CA CYS A 5 -45.97 -2.81 22.31
C CYS A 5 -44.61 -3.16 22.92
N GLU A 6 -44.58 -4.19 23.77
CA GLU A 6 -43.36 -4.80 24.26
C GLU A 6 -42.59 -5.47 23.11
N ASN A 7 -41.29 -5.19 23.05
CA ASN A 7 -40.33 -5.86 22.19
C ASN A 7 -39.84 -7.11 22.94
N ASP A 8 -40.27 -8.30 22.53
CA ASP A 8 -39.69 -9.56 22.99
C ASP A 8 -38.38 -9.84 22.22
N VAL A 9 -37.27 -9.28 22.71
CA VAL A 9 -35.91 -9.70 22.38
C VAL A 9 -35.39 -10.54 23.54
N PRO A 10 -35.09 -11.84 23.36
CA PRO A 10 -34.56 -12.65 24.44
C PRO A 10 -33.17 -12.17 24.86
N PRO A 11 -32.84 -12.24 26.17
CA PRO A 11 -31.54 -11.79 26.68
C PRO A 11 -30.41 -12.66 26.14
N PRO A 12 -29.21 -12.09 25.87
CA PRO A 12 -28.04 -12.87 25.50
C PRO A 12 -27.58 -13.71 26.69
N GLU A 13 -27.45 -15.02 26.48
CA GLU A 13 -26.87 -15.93 27.47
C GLU A 13 -25.43 -15.53 27.79
N ALA A 14 -25.13 -15.56 29.09
CA ALA A 14 -23.86 -15.18 29.67
C ALA A 14 -22.78 -16.24 29.43
N ASN A 15 -21.60 -15.76 29.03
CA ASN A 15 -20.26 -16.29 29.30
C ASN A 15 -20.09 -17.81 29.33
N GLU A 16 -19.70 -18.37 28.18
CA GLU A 16 -18.83 -19.56 28.16
C GLU A 16 -17.37 -19.11 28.40
N PRO A 17 -16.59 -19.78 29.27
CA PRO A 17 -15.24 -19.35 29.63
C PRO A 17 -14.26 -19.52 28.48
N PHE A 18 -13.26 -18.63 28.45
CA PHE A 18 -12.06 -18.70 27.63
C PHE A 18 -11.57 -20.14 27.48
N SER A 19 -11.63 -20.66 26.25
CA SER A 19 -10.85 -21.84 25.88
C SER A 19 -9.38 -21.51 26.05
N GLU A 20 -8.78 -22.10 27.09
CA GLU A 20 -7.36 -22.06 27.39
C GLU A 20 -6.56 -22.38 26.13
N VAL A 21 -5.73 -21.41 25.71
CA VAL A 21 -4.72 -21.61 24.68
C VAL A 21 -3.72 -22.63 25.24
N PRO A 22 -3.49 -23.78 24.59
CA PRO A 22 -2.51 -24.73 25.09
C PRO A 22 -1.12 -24.07 25.09
N PRO A 23 -0.27 -24.33 26.11
CA PRO A 23 1.07 -23.80 26.15
C PRO A 23 1.86 -24.28 24.92
N SER A 24 2.42 -23.33 24.17
CA SER A 24 3.31 -23.63 23.06
C SER A 24 4.55 -24.31 23.61
N ASP A 25 4.70 -25.60 23.30
CA ASP A 25 5.79 -26.44 23.77
C ASP A 25 7.14 -25.80 23.47
N GLN A 26 7.84 -25.41 24.54
CA GLN A 26 9.29 -25.29 24.54
C GLN A 26 9.89 -26.71 24.49
N GLY A 27 10.15 -27.20 23.29
CA GLY A 27 10.87 -28.44 23.03
C GLY A 27 12.23 -28.17 22.38
N SER A 28 13.27 -28.22 23.20
CA SER A 28 14.68 -28.08 22.82
C SER A 28 15.18 -29.15 21.83
N ALA A 29 16.00 -28.68 20.88
CA ALA A 29 17.19 -29.30 20.29
C ALA A 29 17.20 -30.79 19.90
N ALA A 30 17.33 -31.06 18.59
CA ALA A 30 18.10 -32.21 18.10
C ALA A 30 18.76 -31.92 16.74
N ASN A 31 20.08 -31.70 16.78
CA ASN A 31 21.09 -31.98 15.76
C ASN A 31 20.62 -32.24 14.31
N ALA A 32 20.86 -31.26 13.42
CA ALA A 32 21.15 -31.53 12.02
C ALA A 32 22.49 -30.88 11.65
N LYS A 33 23.45 -31.75 11.37
CA LYS A 33 24.86 -31.53 11.03
C LYS A 33 25.15 -30.21 10.30
N ARG A 34 26.12 -29.49 10.86
CA ARG A 34 26.96 -28.49 10.19
C ARG A 34 27.53 -29.09 8.89
N ALA A 35 26.89 -28.81 7.76
CA ALA A 35 27.48 -29.00 6.45
C ALA A 35 27.99 -27.63 5.99
N ASP A 36 29.28 -27.42 6.25
CA ASP A 36 30.07 -26.36 5.66
C ASP A 36 30.10 -26.59 4.14
N LYS A 37 29.15 -26.01 3.40
CA LYS A 37 29.26 -25.91 1.94
C LYS A 37 29.86 -24.55 1.62
N SER A 38 31.19 -24.58 1.66
CA SER A 38 32.10 -23.62 1.05
C SER A 38 31.48 -22.94 -0.16
N GLY A 39 31.46 -21.60 -0.13
CA GLY A 39 31.08 -20.78 -1.26
C GLY A 39 31.82 -21.21 -2.52
N LYS A 40 31.07 -21.74 -3.49
CA LYS A 40 31.58 -21.92 -4.83
C LYS A 40 31.51 -20.56 -5.50
N LYS A 41 32.62 -19.82 -5.46
CA LYS A 41 32.86 -18.63 -6.30
C LYS A 41 32.57 -19.05 -7.74
N ARG A 42 31.46 -18.60 -8.31
CA ARG A 42 31.23 -18.68 -9.75
C ARG A 42 32.01 -17.53 -10.37
N GLU A 43 33.28 -17.79 -10.67
CA GLU A 43 34.08 -16.89 -11.50
C GLU A 43 33.56 -17.00 -12.94
N GLY A 44 33.10 -15.88 -13.50
CA GLY A 44 32.83 -15.74 -14.93
C GLY A 44 31.37 -15.72 -15.38
N GLU A 45 30.39 -15.55 -14.49
CA GLU A 45 28.99 -15.34 -14.92
C GLU A 45 28.73 -13.84 -15.14
N ASN A 46 28.21 -13.48 -16.32
CA ASN A 46 27.64 -12.15 -16.57
C ASN A 46 26.64 -11.88 -15.44
N LEU A 47 26.97 -10.94 -14.55
CA LEU A 47 26.06 -10.53 -13.48
C LEU A 47 24.71 -10.23 -14.11
N THR A 48 23.68 -10.90 -13.62
CA THR A 48 22.31 -10.55 -13.96
C THR A 48 22.11 -9.07 -13.67
N GLU A 49 21.20 -8.41 -14.39
CA GLU A 49 20.87 -6.99 -14.14
C GLU A 49 20.61 -6.75 -12.64
N TRP A 50 20.03 -7.74 -11.96
CA TRP A 50 19.73 -7.73 -10.53
C TRP A 50 20.92 -7.83 -9.59
N GLU A 51 21.91 -8.65 -9.89
CA GLU A 51 23.13 -8.71 -9.08
C GLU A 51 23.88 -7.39 -9.20
N ARG A 52 23.91 -6.79 -10.39
CA ARG A 52 24.45 -5.44 -10.61
C ARG A 52 23.73 -4.38 -9.80
N ILE A 53 22.39 -4.30 -9.90
CA ILE A 53 21.59 -3.31 -9.14
C ILE A 53 21.75 -3.51 -7.63
N SER A 54 21.77 -4.75 -7.14
CA SER A 54 21.94 -5.04 -5.71
C SER A 54 23.32 -4.63 -5.20
N LEU A 55 24.37 -4.90 -5.99
CA LEU A 55 25.75 -4.45 -5.74
C LEU A 55 25.86 -2.92 -5.75
N GLU A 56 25.25 -2.24 -6.73
CA GLU A 56 25.24 -0.77 -6.84
C GLU A 56 24.51 -0.10 -5.67
N LEU A 57 23.44 -0.71 -5.17
CA LEU A 57 22.70 -0.23 -4.00
C LEU A 57 23.39 -0.59 -2.67
N GLY A 58 24.53 -1.30 -2.69
CA GLY A 58 25.28 -1.67 -1.49
C GLY A 58 24.57 -2.71 -0.61
N ARG A 59 23.62 -3.46 -1.16
CA ARG A 59 22.79 -4.42 -0.40
C ARG A 59 23.14 -5.84 -0.82
N LYS A 60 23.50 -6.70 0.14
CA LYS A 60 23.84 -8.11 -0.15
C LYS A 60 22.60 -8.81 -0.71
N PRO A 61 22.68 -9.43 -1.90
CA PRO A 61 21.60 -10.26 -2.39
C PRO A 61 21.49 -11.52 -1.51
N VAL A 62 20.44 -11.61 -0.71
CA VAL A 62 20.05 -12.85 -0.03
C VAL A 62 18.98 -13.51 -0.90
N PHE A 63 19.44 -14.31 -1.86
CA PHE A 63 18.54 -15.12 -2.68
C PHE A 63 18.42 -16.52 -2.06
N ASP A 64 17.25 -16.83 -1.52
CA ASP A 64 16.86 -18.17 -1.09
C ASP A 64 15.53 -18.50 -1.78
N TYR A 65 15.59 -19.16 -2.94
CA TYR A 65 14.41 -19.52 -3.74
C TYR A 65 13.52 -20.56 -3.05
N ASP A 66 14.01 -21.22 -1.98
CA ASP A 66 13.28 -22.23 -1.22
C ASP A 66 12.47 -21.62 -0.05
N LYS A 67 12.56 -20.31 0.17
CA LYS A 67 11.76 -19.61 1.19
C LYS A 67 10.59 -18.87 0.57
N THR A 68 9.42 -18.99 1.22
CA THR A 68 8.27 -18.14 0.94
C THR A 68 8.69 -16.69 1.04
N LEU A 69 8.45 -15.92 -0.02
CA LEU A 69 8.75 -14.50 -0.03
C LEU A 69 7.99 -13.79 1.09
N PRO A 70 8.59 -12.78 1.74
CA PRO A 70 7.96 -12.16 2.89
C PRO A 70 6.72 -11.36 2.47
N SER A 71 5.71 -11.42 3.33
CA SER A 71 4.58 -10.50 3.32
C SER A 71 4.57 -9.72 4.62
N TYR A 72 4.12 -8.47 4.54
CA TYR A 72 4.05 -7.57 5.67
C TYR A 72 2.64 -7.00 5.77
N ASP A 73 1.97 -7.37 6.85
CA ASP A 73 0.69 -6.78 7.24
C ASP A 73 0.91 -5.72 8.32
N GLY A 74 0.11 -4.67 8.29
CA GLY A 74 0.16 -3.66 9.32
C GLY A 74 -0.92 -2.60 9.19
N PHE A 75 -0.71 -1.50 9.89
CA PHE A 75 -1.65 -0.38 9.93
C PHE A 75 -0.91 0.94 9.75
N LEU A 76 -1.34 1.74 8.78
CA LEU A 76 -0.93 3.13 8.63
C LEU A 76 -1.68 4.00 9.64
N ASN A 77 -0.98 4.96 10.22
CA ASN A 77 -1.61 5.99 11.05
C ASN A 77 -2.37 6.98 10.14
N SER A 78 -3.63 7.25 10.47
CA SER A 78 -4.39 8.33 9.85
C SER A 78 -4.62 9.46 10.85
N ASP A 79 -4.44 10.69 10.38
CA ASP A 79 -4.79 11.89 11.15
C ASP A 79 -6.31 12.03 11.33
N LEU A 80 -7.11 11.25 10.59
CA LEU A 80 -8.57 11.23 10.70
C LEU A 80 -9.03 10.30 11.82
N PHE A 81 -9.45 10.90 12.93
CA PHE A 81 -10.18 10.24 14.03
C PHE A 81 -9.50 9.01 14.64
N GLY A 82 -8.16 8.97 14.65
CA GLY A 82 -7.40 7.85 15.20
C GLY A 82 -7.61 6.52 14.46
N ARG A 83 -8.17 6.57 13.23
CA ARG A 83 -8.41 5.38 12.43
C ARG A 83 -7.09 4.82 11.93
N LYS A 84 -6.94 3.51 12.12
CA LYS A 84 -5.84 2.73 11.53
C LYS A 84 -6.26 2.23 10.16
N ILE A 85 -5.43 2.47 9.15
CA ILE A 85 -5.67 2.01 7.77
C ILE A 85 -4.88 0.72 7.58
N PRO A 86 -5.54 -0.44 7.44
CA PRO A 86 -4.82 -1.68 7.18
C PRO A 86 -4.04 -1.58 5.86
N PHE A 87 -2.87 -2.20 5.84
CA PHE A 87 -2.11 -2.42 4.61
C PHE A 87 -1.58 -3.85 4.55
N HIS A 88 -1.41 -4.34 3.33
CA HIS A 88 -0.69 -5.56 3.01
C HIS A 88 0.40 -5.25 1.98
N TYR A 89 1.57 -5.83 2.18
CA TYR A 89 2.70 -5.68 1.29
C TYR A 89 3.27 -7.05 0.94
N ILE A 90 3.34 -7.37 -0.34
CA ILE A 90 3.95 -8.61 -0.84
C ILE A 90 5.26 -8.28 -1.51
N GLN A 91 6.32 -8.94 -1.08
CA GLN A 91 7.53 -8.99 -1.85
C GLN A 91 7.42 -10.11 -2.89
N ILE A 92 7.44 -9.78 -4.19
CA ILE A 92 7.32 -10.80 -5.25
C ILE A 92 8.71 -11.31 -5.69
N MET A 93 9.78 -10.61 -5.30
CA MET A 93 11.16 -10.97 -5.64
C MET A 93 12.09 -10.77 -4.44
N PRO A 94 13.08 -11.65 -4.18
CA PRO A 94 14.02 -11.48 -3.08
C PRO A 94 14.74 -10.15 -3.15
N GLY A 95 14.94 -9.53 -2.00
CA GLY A 95 15.40 -8.16 -1.93
C GLY A 95 15.31 -7.60 -0.51
N PRO A 96 15.96 -6.46 -0.28
CA PRO A 96 16.10 -5.84 1.04
C PRO A 96 14.85 -5.03 1.39
N CYS A 97 13.72 -5.72 1.52
CA CYS A 97 12.48 -5.17 2.04
C CYS A 97 12.30 -5.68 3.47
N ASP A 98 12.30 -4.76 4.43
CA ASP A 98 11.89 -5.03 5.81
C ASP A 98 10.51 -4.42 6.08
N ALA A 99 10.00 -4.61 7.30
CA ALA A 99 8.69 -4.09 7.70
C ALA A 99 8.62 -2.55 7.68
N GLU A 100 9.73 -1.86 7.97
CA GLU A 100 9.80 -0.39 7.95
C GLU A 100 9.70 0.15 6.52
N PHE A 101 10.40 -0.50 5.58
CA PHE A 101 10.29 -0.20 4.16
C PHE A 101 8.87 -0.45 3.64
N ALA A 102 8.28 -1.60 3.98
CA ALA A 102 6.90 -1.92 3.59
C ALA A 102 5.91 -0.86 4.12
N TYR A 103 6.03 -0.46 5.39
CA TYR A 103 5.22 0.61 5.98
C TYR A 103 5.40 1.94 5.22
N SER A 104 6.66 2.32 4.97
CA SER A 104 6.99 3.59 4.32
C SER A 104 6.45 3.66 2.89
N MET A 105 6.54 2.56 2.15
CA MET A 105 6.03 2.48 0.77
C MET A 105 4.50 2.53 0.71
N ASN A 106 3.80 1.84 1.62
CA ASN A 106 2.34 1.92 1.72
C ASN A 106 1.86 3.32 2.16
N MET A 107 2.56 3.94 3.11
CA MET A 107 2.29 5.33 3.51
C MET A 107 2.48 6.29 2.34
N PHE A 108 3.58 6.14 1.61
CA PHE A 108 3.86 6.91 0.40
C PHE A 108 2.75 6.75 -0.65
N ALA A 109 2.31 5.51 -0.93
CA ALA A 109 1.23 5.23 -1.87
C ALA A 109 -0.09 5.91 -1.46
N ALA A 110 -0.50 5.73 -0.19
CA ALA A 110 -1.72 6.34 0.35
C ALA A 110 -1.69 7.87 0.28
N GLN A 111 -0.56 8.50 0.66
CA GLN A 111 -0.41 9.95 0.60
C GLN A 111 -0.37 10.47 -0.83
N LEU A 112 0.35 9.77 -1.72
CA LEU A 112 0.47 10.16 -3.12
C LEU A 112 -0.91 10.17 -3.78
N ILE A 113 -1.70 9.11 -3.63
CA ILE A 113 -3.02 9.08 -4.25
C ILE A 113 -3.96 10.14 -3.67
N CYS A 114 -3.92 10.40 -2.36
CA CYS A 114 -4.71 11.48 -1.77
C CYS A 114 -4.39 12.83 -2.42
N ASN A 115 -3.10 13.14 -2.58
CA ASN A 115 -2.68 14.37 -3.26
C ASN A 115 -3.09 14.38 -4.74
N VAL A 116 -2.94 13.26 -5.46
CA VAL A 116 -3.33 13.14 -6.88
C VAL A 116 -4.83 13.41 -7.05
N VAL A 117 -5.68 12.76 -6.25
CA VAL A 117 -7.13 12.92 -6.31
C VAL A 117 -7.52 14.34 -5.90
N ASP A 118 -6.89 14.92 -4.88
CA ASP A 118 -7.12 16.30 -4.48
C ASP A 118 -6.75 17.31 -5.57
N ILE A 119 -5.65 17.10 -6.28
CA ILE A 119 -5.26 17.93 -7.44
C ILE A 119 -6.26 17.73 -8.58
N PHE A 120 -6.63 16.49 -8.88
CA PHE A 120 -7.63 16.18 -9.91
C PHE A 120 -8.92 16.99 -9.70
N ARG A 121 -9.41 17.08 -8.47
CA ARG A 121 -10.61 17.86 -8.14
C ARG A 121 -10.36 19.34 -7.81
N GLY A 122 -9.15 19.84 -8.02
CA GLY A 122 -8.80 21.26 -7.85
C GLY A 122 -8.68 21.74 -6.40
N ARG A 123 -8.50 20.85 -5.42
CA ARG A 123 -8.32 21.18 -4.01
C ARG A 123 -6.87 21.41 -3.58
N GLN A 124 -5.90 20.93 -4.35
CA GLN A 124 -4.48 21.02 -4.05
C GLN A 124 -3.67 21.51 -5.25
N LYS A 125 -2.48 22.04 -4.97
CA LYS A 125 -1.53 22.50 -6.01
C LYS A 125 -0.65 21.36 -6.50
N GLU A 126 -0.34 21.39 -7.78
CA GLU A 126 0.52 20.42 -8.46
C GLU A 126 1.92 20.26 -7.86
N ALA A 127 2.46 21.33 -7.26
CA ALA A 127 3.78 21.32 -6.62
C ALA A 127 3.96 20.22 -5.56
N ARG A 128 2.86 19.70 -4.98
CA ARG A 128 2.89 18.58 -4.02
C ARG A 128 3.34 17.26 -4.62
N VAL A 129 3.11 17.06 -5.92
CA VAL A 129 3.36 15.78 -6.60
C VAL A 129 4.32 15.91 -7.79
N GLU A 130 4.67 17.14 -8.19
CA GLU A 130 5.52 17.42 -9.35
C GLU A 130 6.91 16.75 -9.27
N ARG A 131 7.46 16.62 -8.05
CA ARG A 131 8.72 15.91 -7.83
C ARG A 131 8.59 14.39 -7.83
N VAL A 132 7.37 13.86 -7.71
CA VAL A 132 7.11 12.43 -7.54
C VAL A 132 6.56 11.82 -8.82
N LEU A 133 5.60 12.47 -9.48
CA LEU A 133 5.03 12.00 -10.73
C LEU A 133 6.00 12.18 -11.91
N SER A 134 5.92 11.28 -12.88
CA SER A 134 6.57 11.49 -14.17
C SER A 134 5.86 12.58 -14.97
N GLU A 135 6.55 13.19 -15.92
CA GLU A 135 5.98 14.25 -16.77
C GLU A 135 4.75 13.77 -17.55
N ALA A 136 4.77 12.51 -17.99
CA ALA A 136 3.64 11.89 -18.68
C ALA A 136 2.43 11.74 -17.74
N CYS A 137 2.65 11.29 -16.51
CA CYS A 137 1.60 11.16 -15.50
C CYS A 137 1.04 12.54 -15.09
N MET A 138 1.90 13.54 -14.89
CA MET A 138 1.51 14.92 -14.63
C MET A 138 0.62 15.50 -15.73
N ARG A 139 0.97 15.28 -16.99
CA ARG A 139 0.18 15.75 -18.13
C ARG A 139 -1.22 15.13 -18.16
N LYS A 140 -1.33 13.82 -17.88
CA LYS A 140 -2.64 13.15 -17.77
C LYS A 140 -3.49 13.73 -16.63
N LEU A 141 -2.88 13.93 -15.46
CA LEU A 141 -3.55 14.52 -14.29
C LEU A 141 -4.08 15.93 -14.61
N ARG A 142 -3.28 16.79 -15.23
CA ARG A 142 -3.68 18.14 -15.66
C ARG A 142 -4.88 18.11 -16.60
N ASN A 143 -4.83 17.25 -17.61
CA ASN A 143 -5.92 17.13 -18.59
C ASN A 143 -7.21 16.65 -17.93
N ALA A 144 -7.13 15.61 -17.10
CA ALA A 144 -8.27 15.06 -16.38
C ALA A 144 -8.85 16.09 -15.39
N SER A 145 -7.99 16.81 -14.68
CA SER A 145 -8.36 17.88 -13.74
C SER A 145 -9.12 19.01 -14.45
N ALA A 146 -8.62 19.49 -15.59
CA ALA A 146 -9.27 20.52 -16.38
C ALA A 146 -10.68 20.11 -16.85
N GLN A 147 -10.84 18.85 -17.27
CA GLN A 147 -12.12 18.31 -17.70
C GLN A 147 -13.12 18.24 -16.54
N ILE A 148 -12.72 17.68 -15.38
CA ILE A 148 -13.64 17.57 -14.25
C ILE A 148 -13.97 18.95 -13.66
N ALA A 149 -13.01 19.88 -13.64
CA ALA A 149 -13.25 21.25 -13.21
C ALA A 149 -14.28 21.97 -14.10
N ALA A 150 -14.23 21.75 -15.42
CA ALA A 150 -15.24 22.29 -16.34
C ALA A 150 -16.63 21.68 -16.08
N GLN A 151 -16.72 20.39 -15.73
CA GLN A 151 -17.99 19.74 -15.39
C GLN A 151 -18.54 20.20 -14.04
N MET A 152 -17.69 20.32 -13.01
CA MET A 152 -18.08 20.82 -11.69
C MET A 152 -18.62 22.25 -11.74
N LYS A 153 -18.15 23.09 -12.67
CA LYS A 153 -18.71 24.43 -12.92
C LYS A 153 -20.11 24.40 -13.53
N LYS A 154 -20.46 23.34 -14.26
CA LYS A 154 -21.75 23.20 -14.96
C LYS A 154 -22.81 22.49 -14.11
N ASP A 155 -22.40 21.51 -13.30
CA ASP A 155 -23.31 20.71 -12.46
C ASP A 155 -22.89 20.75 -10.99
N VAL A 156 -23.69 21.45 -10.18
CA VAL A 156 -23.50 21.60 -8.73
C VAL A 156 -23.51 20.26 -7.99
N ARG A 157 -24.20 19.24 -8.51
CA ARG A 157 -24.26 17.90 -7.89
C ARG A 157 -22.92 17.19 -8.01
N ILE A 158 -22.24 17.34 -9.15
CA ILE A 158 -20.90 16.80 -9.35
C ILE A 158 -19.93 17.48 -8.39
N TYR A 159 -20.01 18.82 -8.28
CA TYR A 159 -19.19 19.57 -7.33
C TYR A 159 -19.43 19.14 -5.87
N ALA A 160 -20.69 18.96 -5.46
CA ALA A 160 -21.02 18.50 -4.12
C ALA A 160 -20.48 17.10 -3.82
N GLN A 161 -20.56 16.17 -4.78
CA GLN A 161 -20.10 14.80 -4.61
C GLN A 161 -18.58 14.65 -4.64
N LEU A 162 -17.89 15.38 -5.51
CA LEU A 162 -16.45 15.18 -5.75
C LEU A 162 -15.59 16.29 -5.15
N GLY A 163 -16.02 17.54 -5.22
CA GLY A 163 -15.22 18.72 -4.88
C GLY A 163 -15.18 19.06 -3.39
N LEU A 164 -16.24 18.74 -2.63
CA LEU A 164 -16.36 19.16 -1.22
C LEU A 164 -15.89 18.10 -0.22
N LEU A 165 -16.25 16.84 -0.45
CA LEU A 165 -16.14 15.79 0.56
C LEU A 165 -14.68 15.37 0.81
N PRO A 166 -14.30 14.96 2.03
CA PRO A 166 -12.93 14.51 2.31
C PRO A 166 -12.63 13.18 1.61
N ILE A 167 -11.34 12.93 1.33
CA ILE A 167 -10.86 11.62 0.93
C ILE A 167 -10.63 10.80 2.20
N THR A 168 -11.12 9.56 2.21
CA THR A 168 -10.83 8.58 3.25
C THR A 168 -10.15 7.37 2.61
N VAL A 169 -8.97 7.00 3.07
CA VAL A 169 -8.32 5.75 2.66
C VAL A 169 -8.86 4.63 3.56
N TYR A 170 -9.22 3.51 2.96
CA TYR A 170 -9.77 2.35 3.65
C TYR A 170 -8.75 1.24 3.79
N TYR A 171 -7.94 1.01 2.76
CA TYR A 171 -6.99 -0.08 2.70
C TYR A 171 -5.94 0.15 1.61
N VAL A 172 -4.75 -0.42 1.77
CA VAL A 172 -3.66 -0.38 0.80
C VAL A 172 -3.12 -1.80 0.58
N ASP A 173 -3.17 -2.26 -0.66
CA ASP A 173 -2.43 -3.43 -1.11
C ASP A 173 -1.23 -2.96 -1.90
N SER A 174 -0.06 -3.56 -1.67
CA SER A 174 1.10 -3.25 -2.48
C SER A 174 2.01 -4.42 -2.73
N TRP A 175 2.78 -4.34 -3.80
CA TRP A 175 3.77 -5.35 -4.12
C TRP A 175 5.06 -4.78 -4.72
N LEU A 176 6.18 -5.33 -4.28
CA LEU A 176 7.48 -5.09 -4.88
C LEU A 176 7.66 -6.02 -6.09
N VAL A 177 7.44 -5.50 -7.28
CA VAL A 177 7.63 -6.23 -8.55
C VAL A 177 9.12 -6.50 -8.79
N SER A 178 9.97 -5.52 -8.46
CA SER A 178 11.42 -5.63 -8.56
C SER A 178 12.10 -4.64 -7.58
N PRO A 179 13.42 -4.76 -7.33
CA PRO A 179 14.16 -3.78 -6.51
C PRO A 179 13.96 -2.31 -6.90
N THR A 180 13.57 -2.05 -8.15
CA THR A 180 13.37 -0.71 -8.70
C THR A 180 11.92 -0.45 -9.13
N CYS A 181 10.98 -1.38 -8.90
CA CYS A 181 9.60 -1.23 -9.32
C CYS A 181 8.64 -1.70 -8.23
N PHE A 182 7.78 -0.78 -7.80
CA PHE A 182 6.77 -0.98 -6.79
C PHE A 182 5.40 -0.62 -7.36
N GLU A 183 4.41 -1.43 -7.09
CA GLU A 183 3.02 -1.21 -7.50
C GLU A 183 2.11 -1.26 -6.27
N SER A 184 1.03 -0.50 -6.31
CA SER A 184 0.10 -0.39 -5.19
C SER A 184 -1.32 -0.15 -5.66
N THR A 185 -2.25 -0.79 -4.98
CA THR A 185 -3.68 -0.55 -5.08
C THR A 185 -4.19 0.08 -3.79
N VAL A 186 -4.84 1.23 -3.89
CA VAL A 186 -5.42 1.93 -2.73
C VAL A 186 -6.93 1.96 -2.86
N LEU A 187 -7.62 1.38 -1.88
CA LEU A 187 -9.05 1.54 -1.73
C LEU A 187 -9.31 2.79 -0.91
N MET A 188 -10.04 3.74 -1.49
CA MET A 188 -10.37 5.00 -0.85
C MET A 188 -11.82 5.39 -1.15
N GLY A 189 -12.26 6.52 -0.61
CA GLY A 189 -13.54 7.09 -0.95
C GLY A 189 -13.56 8.60 -0.83
N ILE A 190 -14.47 9.21 -1.58
CA ILE A 190 -14.81 10.62 -1.50
C ILE A 190 -16.24 10.69 -0.97
N GLY A 191 -16.39 11.04 0.31
CA GLY A 191 -17.65 10.88 1.02
C GLY A 191 -18.16 9.44 0.96
N GLY A 192 -19.39 9.24 0.47
CA GLY A 192 -20.01 7.91 0.34
C GLY A 192 -19.56 7.10 -0.89
N ARG A 193 -18.81 7.69 -1.82
CA ARG A 193 -18.37 7.00 -3.05
C ARG A 193 -17.04 6.30 -2.82
N ARG A 194 -16.96 5.00 -3.14
CA ARG A 194 -15.71 4.25 -3.14
C ARG A 194 -14.98 4.40 -4.47
N LEU A 195 -13.66 4.42 -4.39
CA LEU A 195 -12.75 4.51 -5.52
C LEU A 195 -11.60 3.53 -5.27
N CYS A 196 -11.16 2.89 -6.33
CA CYS A 196 -9.93 2.11 -6.34
C CYS A 196 -8.90 2.85 -7.17
N SER A 197 -7.68 2.94 -6.68
CA SER A 197 -6.56 3.48 -7.45
C SER A 197 -5.46 2.47 -7.65
N ASN A 198 -4.79 2.53 -8.79
CA ASN A 198 -3.58 1.78 -9.07
C ASN A 198 -2.41 2.73 -9.31
N LEU A 199 -1.31 2.46 -8.64
CA LEU A 199 -0.07 3.20 -8.70
C LEU A 199 1.04 2.28 -9.23
N LYS A 200 1.90 2.83 -10.08
CA LYS A 200 3.17 2.20 -10.46
C LYS A 200 4.30 3.19 -10.27
N CYS A 201 5.26 2.83 -9.42
CA CYS A 201 6.41 3.64 -9.10
C CYS A 201 7.70 2.91 -9.49
N VAL A 202 8.62 3.66 -10.10
CA VAL A 202 9.94 3.19 -10.52
C VAL A 202 11.00 4.00 -9.80
N LEU A 203 11.99 3.33 -9.22
CA LEU A 203 13.15 3.96 -8.60
C LEU A 203 14.07 4.51 -9.69
N LYS A 204 14.25 5.84 -9.71
CA LYS A 204 15.15 6.54 -10.63
C LYS A 204 16.23 7.24 -9.82
N GLY A 205 17.44 6.68 -9.83
CA GLY A 205 18.51 7.08 -8.91
C GLY A 205 18.12 6.73 -7.47
N SER A 206 18.00 7.73 -6.61
CA SER A 206 17.60 7.56 -5.20
C SER A 206 16.14 7.91 -4.90
N ALA A 207 15.34 8.22 -5.92
CA ALA A 207 13.97 8.69 -5.74
C ALA A 207 12.94 7.81 -6.46
N TRP A 208 11.86 7.46 -5.77
CA TRP A 208 10.70 6.81 -6.37
C TRP A 208 9.90 7.78 -7.22
N LYS A 209 9.70 7.42 -8.49
CA LYS A 209 8.93 8.20 -9.46
C LYS A 209 7.67 7.43 -9.86
N CYS A 210 6.52 8.06 -9.71
CA CYS A 210 5.24 7.47 -10.07
C CYS A 210 4.97 7.67 -11.57
N GLU A 211 4.95 6.57 -12.32
CA GLU A 211 4.71 6.53 -13.76
C GLU A 211 3.22 6.38 -14.11
N VAL A 212 2.47 5.71 -13.23
CA VAL A 212 1.03 5.50 -13.38
C VAL A 212 0.35 5.85 -12.08
N ALA A 213 -0.68 6.69 -12.15
CA ALA A 213 -1.56 6.99 -11.03
C ALA A 213 -2.99 7.12 -11.57
N ASP A 214 -3.69 6.00 -11.61
CA ASP A 214 -5.05 5.90 -12.13
C ASP A 214 -6.01 5.61 -10.99
N PHE A 215 -7.23 6.13 -11.07
CA PHE A 215 -8.28 5.83 -10.11
C PHE A 215 -9.65 5.83 -10.80
N GLY A 216 -10.52 4.96 -10.32
CA GLY A 216 -11.85 4.72 -10.87
C GLY A 216 -12.82 4.27 -9.80
N VAL A 217 -14.11 4.21 -10.16
CA VAL A 217 -15.18 3.66 -9.34
C VAL A 217 -15.27 2.16 -9.58
#